data_AF-A0A1C2DXV6-F1
#
_entry.id   AF-A0A1C2DXV6-F1
#
_cell.length_a   1.000
_cell.length_b   1.000
_cell.length_c   1.000
_cell.angle_alpha   90.00
_cell.angle_beta   90.00
_cell.angle_gamma   90.00
#
_symmetry.space_group_name_H-M   'P 1'
#
loop_
_entity.id
_entity.type
_entity.pdbx_description
1 polymer ?
#
loop_
_entity_poly.entity_id
_entity_poly.type
_entity_poly.pdbx_seq_one_letter_code
_entity_poly.pdbx_strand_id
1 'polypeptide(L)'
;MRKPQDCGYTFAQIAEALDVIGTLTDVLAENTVVRESGDGINPEPQLNSRGEAGIQSAVRLIARSAHRELSQLATDLGVPE
;
A
#
# COMPACT_ATOMS: atom_id res chain seq x y z
N MET A 1 26.94 1.56 11.84
CA MET A 1 26.06 2.35 10.95
C MET A 1 26.39 2.01 9.51
N ARG A 2 25.38 1.65 8.72
CA ARG A 2 25.52 1.52 7.27
C ARG A 2 25.57 2.91 6.63
N LYS A 3 26.21 3.03 5.47
CA LYS A 3 26.09 4.26 4.67
C LYS A 3 24.78 4.18 3.86
N PRO A 4 24.10 5.30 3.59
CA PRO A 4 22.85 5.31 2.81
C PRO A 4 22.95 4.58 1.45
N GLN A 5 24.12 4.69 0.80
CA GLN A 5 24.44 4.00 -0.45
C GLN A 5 24.40 2.47 -0.36
N ASP A 6 24.55 1.90 0.84
CA ASP A 6 24.51 0.45 1.07
C ASP A 6 23.08 -0.06 1.28
N CYS A 7 22.09 0.85 1.40
CA CYS A 7 20.69 0.54 1.69
C CYS A 7 19.78 0.57 0.45
N GLY A 8 20.35 0.65 -0.76
CA GLY A 8 19.60 0.79 -2.02
C GLY A 8 18.51 -0.26 -2.22
N TYR A 9 18.77 -1.51 -1.81
CA TYR A 9 17.78 -2.58 -1.87
C TYR A 9 16.55 -2.30 -0.98
N THR A 10 16.75 -1.86 0.26
CA THR A 10 15.67 -1.53 1.20
C THR A 10 14.85 -0.34 0.72
N PHE A 11 15.49 0.69 0.16
CA PHE A 11 14.77 1.82 -0.45
C PHE A 11 13.87 1.37 -1.61
N ALA A 12 14.37 0.46 -2.46
CA ALA A 12 13.59 -0.08 -3.58
C ALA A 12 12.37 -0.89 -3.10
N GLN A 13 12.53 -1.72 -2.06
CA GLN A 13 11.42 -2.49 -1.48
C GLN A 13 10.34 -1.60 -0.87
N ILE A 14 10.73 -0.54 -0.14
CA ILE A 14 9.79 0.42 0.42
C ILE A 14 9.05 1.17 -0.70
N ALA A 15 9.75 1.58 -1.76
CA ALA A 15 9.14 2.23 -2.90
C ALA A 15 8.13 1.32 -3.62
N GLU A 16 8.49 0.06 -3.84
CA GLU A 16 7.60 -0.95 -4.43
C GLU A 16 6.36 -1.19 -3.55
N ALA A 17 6.55 -1.31 -2.23
CA ALA A 17 5.43 -1.47 -1.31
C ALA A 17 4.45 -0.28 -1.35
N LEU A 18 4.96 0.95 -1.46
CA LEU A 18 4.14 2.15 -1.59
C LEU A 18 3.36 2.18 -2.92
N ASP A 19 3.99 1.78 -4.02
CA ASP A 19 3.35 1.70 -5.34
C ASP A 19 2.21 0.66 -5.37
N VAL A 20 2.45 -0.51 -4.77
CA VAL A 20 1.41 -1.54 -4.62
C VAL A 20 0.26 -1.04 -3.75
N ILE A 21 0.55 -0.34 -2.63
CA ILE A 21 -0.51 0.26 -1.81
C ILE A 21 -1.32 1.29 -2.61
N GLY A 22 -0.66 2.14 -3.40
CA GLY A 22 -1.32 3.09 -4.28
C GLY A 22 -2.29 2.40 -5.24
N THR A 23 -1.79 1.43 -6.00
CA THR A 23 -2.59 0.63 -6.94
C THR A 23 -3.81 -0.02 -6.27
N LEU A 24 -3.62 -0.65 -5.11
CA LEU A 24 -4.71 -1.28 -4.37
C LEU A 24 -5.75 -0.27 -3.85
N THR A 25 -5.30 0.94 -3.51
CA THR A 25 -6.18 2.01 -3.05
C THR A 25 -6.99 2.60 -4.20
N ASP A 26 -6.38 2.74 -5.38
CA ASP A 26 -7.07 3.19 -6.60
C ASP A 26 -8.20 2.22 -6.97
N VAL A 27 -7.95 0.90 -6.89
CA VAL A 27 -8.99 -0.11 -7.11
C VAL A 27 -10.16 0.03 -6.14
N LEU A 28 -9.89 0.33 -4.86
CA LEU A 28 -10.96 0.59 -3.87
C LEU A 28 -11.72 1.89 -4.16
N ALA A 29 -11.02 2.93 -4.59
CA ALA A 29 -11.60 4.22 -4.94
C ALA A 29 -12.52 4.09 -6.16
N GLU A 30 -12.05 3.43 -7.22
CA GLU A 30 -12.86 3.12 -8.41
C GLU A 30 -14.11 2.32 -8.03
N ASN A 31 -13.97 1.28 -7.21
CA ASN A 31 -15.12 0.48 -6.79
C ASN A 31 -16.14 1.27 -5.94
N THR A 32 -15.67 2.27 -5.18
CA THR A 32 -16.52 3.15 -4.39
C THR A 32 -17.27 4.14 -5.29
N VAL A 33 -16.58 4.77 -6.23
CA VAL A 33 -17.19 5.68 -7.22
C VAL A 33 -18.28 4.95 -8.01
N VAL A 34 -18.01 3.74 -8.48
CA VAL A 34 -19.00 2.93 -9.21
C VAL A 34 -20.26 2.68 -8.38
N ARG A 35 -20.11 2.31 -7.10
CA ARG A 35 -21.23 2.06 -6.19
C ARG A 35 -22.03 3.33 -5.86
N GLU A 36 -21.38 4.49 -5.77
CA GLU A 36 -22.04 5.77 -5.49
C GLU A 36 -22.70 6.40 -6.73
N SER A 37 -22.23 6.04 -7.93
CA SER A 37 -22.69 6.67 -9.19
C SER A 37 -24.09 6.26 -9.62
N GLY A 38 -24.68 5.18 -9.07
CA GLY A 38 -26.11 4.98 -8.80
C GLY A 38 -27.19 5.32 -9.86
N ASP A 39 -26.84 5.61 -11.10
CA ASP A 39 -27.72 6.19 -12.13
C ASP A 39 -28.32 5.14 -13.08
N GLY A 40 -28.18 3.85 -12.76
CA GLY A 40 -28.76 2.75 -13.54
C GLY A 40 -28.14 2.54 -14.92
N ILE A 41 -27.12 3.34 -15.28
CA ILE A 41 -26.36 3.25 -16.53
C ILE A 41 -24.91 2.81 -16.25
N ASN A 42 -24.42 3.02 -15.02
CA ASN A 42 -23.06 2.61 -14.63
C ASN A 42 -22.92 1.11 -14.33
N PRO A 43 -21.73 0.52 -14.62
CA PRO A 43 -21.46 -0.90 -14.38
C PRO A 43 -21.60 -1.25 -12.89
N GLU A 44 -21.90 -2.51 -12.57
CA GLU A 44 -21.87 -2.96 -11.17
C GLU A 44 -20.45 -2.85 -10.58
N PRO A 45 -20.31 -2.56 -9.27
CA PRO A 45 -19.01 -2.59 -8.61
C PRO A 45 -18.35 -3.95 -8.84
N GLN A 46 -17.11 -3.93 -9.35
CA GLN A 46 -16.36 -5.14 -9.71
C GLN A 46 -15.97 -5.98 -8.49
N LEU A 47 -15.88 -5.35 -7.31
CA LEU A 47 -15.59 -6.02 -6.05
C LEU A 47 -16.82 -6.03 -5.14
N ASN A 48 -17.13 -7.23 -4.65
CA ASN A 48 -18.03 -7.39 -3.51
C ASN A 48 -17.33 -7.04 -2.19
N SER A 49 -18.09 -6.99 -1.10
CA SER A 49 -17.59 -6.64 0.24
C SER A 49 -16.40 -7.51 0.71
N ARG A 50 -16.36 -8.79 0.33
CA ARG A 50 -15.24 -9.68 0.64
C ARG A 50 -13.98 -9.30 -0.14
N GLY A 51 -14.13 -8.94 -1.42
CA GLY A 51 -13.03 -8.44 -2.25
C GLY A 51 -12.40 -7.17 -1.66
N GLU A 52 -13.24 -6.21 -1.27
CA GLU A 52 -12.80 -4.96 -0.64
C GLU A 52 -12.08 -5.21 0.69
N ALA A 53 -12.65 -6.04 1.56
CA ALA A 53 -12.02 -6.42 2.82
C ALA A 53 -10.67 -7.14 2.61
N GLY A 54 -10.56 -7.93 1.54
CA GLY A 54 -9.32 -8.57 1.12
C GLY A 54 -8.24 -7.55 0.75
N ILE A 55 -8.57 -6.59 -0.11
CA ILE A 55 -7.64 -5.52 -0.51
C ILE A 55 -7.23 -4.66 0.68
N GLN A 56 -8.17 -4.23 1.52
CA GLN A 56 -7.87 -3.48 2.74
C GLN A 56 -6.97 -4.26 3.71
N SER A 57 -7.07 -5.58 3.74
CA SER A 57 -6.19 -6.43 4.54
C SER A 57 -4.80 -6.56 3.91
N ALA A 58 -4.71 -6.69 2.59
CA ALA A 58 -3.44 -6.67 1.86
C ALA A 58 -2.69 -5.35 2.08
N VAL A 59 -3.37 -4.20 1.93
CA VAL A 59 -2.80 -2.87 2.22
C VAL A 59 -2.23 -2.82 3.64
N ARG A 60 -2.98 -3.29 4.64
CA ARG A 60 -2.51 -3.33 6.04
C ARG A 60 -1.27 -4.20 6.23
N LEU A 61 -1.19 -5.34 5.56
CA LEU A 61 -0.03 -6.23 5.66
C LEU A 61 1.21 -5.61 5.00
N ILE A 62 1.06 -5.05 3.81
CA ILE A 62 2.14 -4.40 3.07
C ILE A 62 2.65 -3.18 3.85
N ALA A 63 1.74 -2.34 4.36
CA ALA A 63 2.10 -1.17 5.16
C ALA A 63 2.89 -1.54 6.42
N ARG A 64 2.50 -2.63 7.12
CA ARG A 64 3.26 -3.14 8.27
C ARG A 64 4.64 -3.65 7.89
N SER A 65 4.77 -4.31 6.74
CA SER A 65 6.08 -4.78 6.24
C SER A 65 6.98 -3.59 5.91
N ALA A 66 6.48 -2.63 5.15
CA ALA A 66 7.19 -1.41 4.78
C ALA A 66 7.61 -0.59 6.01
N HIS A 67 6.73 -0.49 7.03
CA HIS A 67 7.07 0.17 8.29
C HIS A 67 8.22 -0.54 9.01
N ARG A 68 8.22 -1.88 9.07
CA ARG A 68 9.31 -2.64 9.69
C ARG A 68 10.64 -2.40 8.96
N GLU A 69 10.63 -2.38 7.64
CA GLU A 69 11.82 -2.08 6.83
C GLU A 69 12.31 -0.65 7.03
N LEU A 70 11.39 0.32 7.09
CA LEU A 70 11.70 1.73 7.35
C LEU A 70 12.32 1.90 8.75
N SER A 71 11.77 1.27 9.78
CA SER A 71 12.28 1.34 11.16
C SER A 71 13.66 0.69 11.28
N GLN A 72 13.88 -0.44 10.60
CA GLN A 72 15.20 -1.07 10.53
C GLN A 72 16.20 -0.16 9.81
N LEU A 73 15.79 0.46 8.71
CA LEU A 73 16.62 1.40 7.96
C LEU A 73 16.99 2.63 8.80
N ALA A 74 16.03 3.20 9.53
CA ALA A 74 16.26 4.31 10.46
C ALA A 74 17.33 3.94 11.50
N THR A 75 17.22 2.73 12.08
CA THR A 75 18.20 2.19 13.03
C THR A 75 19.59 2.02 12.38
N ASP A 76 19.66 1.43 11.19
CA ASP A 76 20.92 1.19 10.47
C ASP A 76 21.66 2.50 10.15
N LEU A 77 20.90 3.57 9.90
CA LEU A 77 21.37 4.93 9.62
C LEU A 77 21.61 5.77 10.89
N GLY A 78 21.34 5.23 12.08
CA GLY A 78 21.53 5.93 13.36
C GLY A 78 20.53 7.07 13.61
N VAL A 79 19.34 7.01 12.99
CA VAL A 79 18.23 7.91 13.30
C VAL A 79 17.61 7.45 14.63
N PRO A 80 17.50 8.33 15.65
CA PRO A 80 16.90 7.97 16.93
C PRO A 80 15.38 7.73 16.81
N GLU A 81 14.82 6.99 17.76
CA GLU A 81 13.37 6.70 17.88
C GLU A 81 12.51 7.96 18.07
#